data_AF-A0A822JF06-F1
#
_entry.id   AF-A0A822JF06-F1
#
_cell.length_a   1.000
_cell.length_b   1.000
_cell.length_c   1.000
_cell.angle_alpha   90.00
_cell.angle_beta   90.00
_cell.angle_gamma   90.00
#
_symmetry.space_group_name_H-M   'P 1'
#
loop_
_entity.id
_entity.type
_entity.pdbx_description
1 polymer ?
#
loop_
_entity_poly.entity_id
_entity_poly.type
_entity_poly.pdbx_seq_one_letter_code
_entity_poly.pdbx_strand_id
1 'polypeptide(L)'
;MKYGHISYSSVPRKLEPGFADNILVNIMKAPLKSWSTAAAIVPLMDSASSAINRLRRIHPPAHVIIVSPMHEIYYQLIGCIEMLPEAFPRKYPLSKKISTVEQ
;
A
#
# COMPACT_ATOMS: atom_id res chain seq x y z
N MET A 1 -12.77 -0.51 -1.49
CA MET A 1 -12.28 0.88 -1.61
C MET A 1 -11.53 0.97 -2.93
N LYS A 2 -11.85 1.93 -3.81
CA LYS A 2 -11.15 2.16 -5.08
C LYS A 2 -10.65 3.60 -5.07
N TYR A 3 -9.36 3.83 -5.32
CA TYR A 3 -8.82 5.16 -5.57
C TYR A 3 -8.20 5.15 -6.96
N GLY A 4 -8.59 6.10 -7.81
CA GLY A 4 -8.02 6.18 -9.16
C GLY A 4 -8.21 4.95 -10.06
N HIS A 5 -9.33 4.26 -9.88
CA HIS A 5 -9.62 2.96 -10.50
C HIS A 5 -8.59 1.86 -10.19
N ILE A 6 -7.79 1.99 -9.14
CA ILE A 6 -6.89 0.93 -8.69
C ILE A 6 -7.68 -0.03 -7.79
N SER A 7 -7.52 -1.32 -8.05
CA SER A 7 -8.16 -2.38 -7.28
C SER A 7 -7.23 -2.88 -6.18
N TYR A 8 -7.67 -2.76 -4.93
CA TYR A 8 -6.96 -3.26 -3.76
C TYR A 8 -7.38 -4.69 -3.47
N SER A 9 -6.42 -5.55 -3.13
CA SER A 9 -6.70 -6.93 -2.75
C SER A 9 -7.18 -7.07 -1.30
N SER A 10 -6.89 -6.08 -0.44
CA SER A 10 -7.26 -6.11 0.97
C SER A 10 -7.48 -4.71 1.56
N VAL A 11 -7.79 -4.66 2.87
CA VAL A 11 -7.92 -3.41 3.61
C VAL A 11 -6.54 -2.80 3.83
N PRO A 12 -6.35 -1.47 3.63
CA PRO A 12 -5.09 -0.81 3.93
C PRO A 12 -4.70 -0.96 5.40
N ARG A 13 -3.41 -1.16 5.63
CA ARG A 13 -2.84 -1.35 6.97
C ARG A 13 -1.89 -0.21 7.31
N LYS A 14 -1.81 0.14 8.58
CA LYS A 14 -0.98 1.23 9.07
C LYS A 14 0.48 0.83 8.91
N LEU A 15 1.26 1.68 8.24
CA LEU A 15 2.69 1.53 8.11
C LEU A 15 3.37 2.59 8.97
N GLU A 16 4.54 2.27 9.51
CA GLU A 16 5.35 3.25 10.23
C GLU A 16 5.83 4.32 9.22
N PRO A 17 5.59 5.62 9.46
CA PRO A 17 5.93 6.68 8.50
C PRO A 17 7.42 6.77 8.17
N GLY A 18 8.30 6.64 9.16
CA GLY A 18 9.75 6.66 8.96
C GLY A 18 10.24 5.51 8.08
N PHE A 19 9.60 4.35 8.17
CA PHE A 19 9.89 3.20 7.34
C PHE A 19 9.46 3.45 5.89
N ALA A 20 8.28 4.03 5.67
CA ALA A 20 7.85 4.45 4.32
C ALA A 20 8.81 5.49 3.72
N ASP A 21 9.23 6.47 4.52
CA ASP A 21 10.19 7.50 4.12
C ASP A 21 11.57 6.91 3.81
N ASN A 22 12.04 5.95 4.62
CA ASN A 22 13.29 5.24 4.38
C ASN A 22 13.26 4.46 3.06
N ILE A 23 12.12 3.84 2.71
CA ILE A 23 11.94 3.22 1.39
C ILE A 23 12.13 4.28 0.30
N LEU A 24 11.49 5.44 0.44
CA LEU A 24 11.58 6.52 -0.54
C LEU A 24 13.01 7.07 -0.67
N VAL A 25 13.70 7.34 0.44
CA VAL A 25 15.11 7.79 0.48
C VAL A 25 16.00 6.77 -0.22
N ASN A 26 15.83 5.49 0.09
CA ASN A 26 16.63 4.42 -0.50
C ASN A 26 16.43 4.27 -2.01
N ILE A 27 15.23 4.57 -2.52
CA ILE A 27 14.94 4.56 -3.96
C ILE A 27 15.46 5.83 -4.63
N MET A 28 15.19 7.01 -4.05
CA MET A 28 15.57 8.29 -4.64
C MET A 28 17.06 8.60 -4.52
N LYS A 29 17.78 7.90 -3.62
CA LYS A 29 19.18 8.18 -3.27
C LYS A 29 19.42 9.64 -2.88
N ALA A 30 18.42 10.25 -2.25
CA ALA A 30 18.42 11.65 -1.85
C ALA A 30 17.64 11.83 -0.54
N PRO A 31 18.03 12.80 0.31
CA PRO A 31 17.28 13.09 1.53
C PRO A 31 15.91 13.69 1.22
N LEU A 32 14.92 13.38 2.05
CA LEU A 32 13.61 14.03 1.97
C LEU A 32 13.67 15.44 2.53
N LYS A 33 12.95 16.36 1.90
CA LYS A 33 12.76 17.73 2.41
C LYS A 33 11.80 17.78 3.60
N SER A 34 10.89 16.81 3.67
CA SER A 34 9.88 16.67 4.72
C SER A 34 9.59 15.20 4.95
N TRP A 35 9.36 14.84 6.21
CA TRP A 35 9.02 13.49 6.62
C TRP A 35 7.50 13.33 6.69
N SER A 36 7.03 12.12 6.43
CA SER A 36 5.64 11.76 6.55
C SER A 36 5.21 11.66 8.02
N THR A 37 4.01 12.14 8.33
CA THR A 37 3.39 11.99 9.65
C THR A 37 2.48 10.77 9.73
N ALA A 38 2.11 10.19 8.58
CA ALA A 38 1.23 9.04 8.49
C ALA A 38 1.51 8.24 7.21
N ALA A 39 1.54 6.91 7.32
CA ALA A 39 1.71 6.02 6.18
C ALA A 39 0.74 4.84 6.27
N ALA A 40 0.34 4.35 5.10
CA ALA A 40 -0.46 3.15 4.95
C ALA A 40 0.05 2.33 3.77
N ILE A 41 -0.13 1.02 3.86
CA ILE A 41 0.21 0.07 2.80
C ILE A 41 -1.00 -0.77 2.44
N VAL A 42 -1.13 -1.09 1.15
CA VAL A 42 -2.17 -1.97 0.65
C VAL A 42 -1.64 -2.75 -0.56
N PRO A 43 -1.86 -4.07 -0.64
CA PRO A 43 -1.51 -4.82 -1.83
C PRO A 43 -2.50 -4.51 -2.96
N LEU A 44 -1.97 -4.47 -4.18
CA LEU A 44 -2.71 -4.16 -5.39
C LEU A 44 -3.04 -5.45 -6.15
N MET A 45 -4.20 -5.48 -6.80
CA MET A 45 -4.55 -6.54 -7.77
C MET A 45 -3.97 -6.25 -9.16
N ASP A 46 -3.79 -4.96 -9.48
CA ASP A 46 -3.24 -4.50 -10.76
C ASP A 46 -1.70 -4.61 -10.75
N SER A 47 -1.09 -4.75 -11.94
CA SER A 47 0.37 -4.67 -12.08
C SER A 47 0.90 -3.28 -11.69
N ALA A 48 2.17 -3.20 -11.25
CA ALA A 48 2.81 -1.92 -10.91
C ALA A 48 2.73 -0.91 -12.06
N SER A 49 3.02 -1.34 -13.30
CA SER A 49 2.94 -0.49 -14.49
C SER A 49 1.54 0.05 -14.74
N SER A 50 0.51 -0.79 -14.60
CA SER A 50 -0.89 -0.39 -14.75
C SER A 50 -1.30 0.63 -13.68
N ALA A 51 -0.89 0.39 -12.42
CA ALA A 51 -1.17 1.28 -11.30
C ALA A 51 -0.48 2.65 -11.48
N ILE A 52 0.80 2.68 -11.86
CA ILE A 52 1.55 3.91 -12.16
C ILE A 52 0.86 4.70 -13.26
N ASN A 53 0.48 4.05 -14.37
CA ASN A 53 -0.17 4.71 -15.49
C ASN A 53 -1.52 5.34 -15.10
N ARG A 54 -2.29 4.67 -14.23
CA ARG A 54 -3.55 5.21 -13.68
C ARG A 54 -3.29 6.41 -12.77
N LEU A 55 -2.37 6.32 -11.81
CA LEU A 55 -2.06 7.42 -10.88
C LEU A 55 -1.58 8.68 -11.60
N ARG A 56 -0.71 8.53 -12.60
CA ARG A 56 -0.19 9.64 -13.41
C ARG A 56 -1.30 10.48 -14.05
N ARG A 57 -2.46 9.88 -14.35
CA ARG A 57 -3.60 10.58 -14.97
C ARG A 57 -4.43 11.40 -13.99
N ILE A 58 -4.31 11.15 -12.68
CA ILE A 58 -5.20 11.72 -11.66
C ILE A 58 -4.52 12.83 -10.88
N HIS A 59 -3.20 12.70 -10.63
CA HIS A 59 -2.39 13.74 -10.01
C HIS A 59 -0.89 13.48 -10.26
N PRO A 60 0.00 14.48 -10.09
CA PRO A 60 1.43 14.23 -9.95
C PRO A 60 1.67 13.27 -8.77
N PRO A 61 2.41 12.15 -8.94
CA PRO A 61 2.44 11.03 -7.99
C PRO A 61 3.29 11.29 -6.72
N ALA A 62 3.37 12.52 -6.23
CA ALA A 62 4.32 12.93 -5.20
C ALA A 62 4.12 12.30 -3.80
N HIS A 63 3.07 11.49 -3.60
CA HIS A 63 2.71 10.92 -2.30
C HIS A 63 2.40 9.41 -2.34
N VAL A 64 2.73 8.72 -3.43
CA VAL A 64 2.46 7.28 -3.57
C VAL A 64 3.71 6.53 -4.00
N ILE A 65 4.05 5.48 -3.25
CA ILE A 65 5.12 4.55 -3.57
C ILE A 65 4.48 3.27 -4.09
N ILE A 66 4.86 2.84 -5.29
CA ILE A 66 4.46 1.54 -5.84
C ILE A 66 5.70 0.63 -5.84
N VAL A 67 5.61 -0.46 -5.08
CA VAL A 67 6.67 -1.46 -4.98
C VAL A 67 6.26 -2.70 -5.78
N SER A 68 7.11 -3.12 -6.71
CA SER A 68 6.91 -4.33 -7.51
C SER A 68 7.83 -5.47 -7.03
N PRO A 69 7.55 -6.74 -7.36
CA PRO A 69 8.39 -7.89 -7.02
C PRO A 69 9.85 -7.81 -7.52
N MET A 70 10.16 -6.87 -8.41
CA MET A 70 11.51 -6.63 -8.90
C MET A 70 12.43 -5.95 -7.86
N HIS A 71 11.88 -5.46 -6.75
CA HIS A 71 12.64 -4.81 -5.68
C HIS A 71 12.66 -5.69 -4.43
N GLU A 72 13.81 -5.89 -3.81
CA GLU A 72 13.97 -6.75 -2.62
C GLU A 72 13.05 -6.33 -1.45
N ILE A 73 12.83 -5.03 -1.28
CA ILE A 73 11.92 -4.49 -0.25
C ILE A 73 10.49 -5.01 -0.39
N TYR A 74 10.07 -5.42 -1.59
CA TYR A 74 8.76 -6.05 -1.81
C TYR A 74 8.56 -7.27 -0.91
N TYR A 75 9.56 -8.15 -0.84
CA TYR A 75 9.47 -9.40 -0.08
C TYR A 75 9.43 -9.15 1.43
N GLN A 76 10.11 -8.10 1.90
CA GLN A 76 10.02 -7.65 3.29
C GLN A 76 8.62 -7.11 3.62
N LEU A 77 8.04 -6.32 2.70
CA LEU A 77 6.71 -5.75 2.88
C LEU A 77 5.62 -6.82 2.93
N ILE A 78 5.62 -7.78 2.01
CA ILE A 78 4.61 -8.85 2.00
C ILE A 78 4.70 -9.76 3.23
N GLY A 79 5.91 -9.98 3.77
CA GLY A 79 6.10 -10.81 4.97
C GLY A 79 5.52 -10.18 6.24
N CYS A 80 5.49 -8.84 6.31
CA CYS A 80 5.06 -8.12 7.50
C CYS A 80 3.62 -7.57 7.38
N ILE A 81 3.08 -7.42 6.16
CA ILE A 81 1.82 -6.71 5.96
C ILE A 81 0.67 -7.32 6.76
N GLU A 82 0.58 -8.66 6.86
CA GLU A 82 -0.52 -9.31 7.55
C GLU A 82 -0.53 -9.07 9.07
N MET A 83 0.62 -8.71 9.65
CA MET A 83 0.79 -8.40 11.07
C MET A 83 0.47 -6.94 11.41
N LEU A 84 0.37 -6.06 10.41
CA LEU A 84 0.11 -4.64 10.63
C LEU A 84 -1.37 -4.38 10.98
N PRO A 85 -1.68 -3.42 11.87
CA PRO A 85 -3.06 -3.08 12.18
C PRO A 85 -3.76 -2.41 10.99
N GLU A 86 -5.10 -2.48 10.92
CA GLU A 86 -5.86 -1.75 9.90
C GLU A 86 -5.60 -0.23 10.02
N ALA A 87 -5.34 0.43 8.89
CA ALA A 87 -5.07 1.87 8.87
C ALA A 87 -6.31 2.71 9.22
N PHE A 88 -7.48 2.21 8.82
CA PHE A 88 -8.77 2.84 9.03
C PHE A 88 -9.70 1.85 9.72
N PRO A 89 -9.56 1.65 11.05
CA PRO A 89 -10.44 0.76 11.78
C PRO A 89 -11.87 1.25 11.59
N ARG A 90 -12.69 0.43 10.93
CA ARG A 90 -14.10 0.73 10.75
C ARG A 90 -14.76 0.75 12.13
N LYS A 91 -15.61 1.75 12.40
CA LYS A 91 -16.45 1.77 13.61
C LYS A 91 -17.34 0.54 13.75
N TYR A 92 -17.55 -0.20 12.65
CA TYR A 92 -18.29 -1.45 12.58
C TYR A 92 -17.46 -2.49 11.80
N PRO A 93 -17.16 -3.68 12.37
CA PRO A 93 -16.43 -4.72 11.67
C PRO A 93 -17.22 -5.20 10.45
N LEU A 94 -16.53 -5.48 9.34
CA LEU A 94 -17.16 -6.21 8.24
C LEU A 94 -17.40 -7.63 8.73
N SER A 95 -18.67 -8.06 8.79
CA SER A 95 -18.99 -9.47 8.97
C SER A 95 -18.16 -10.28 7.98
N LYS A 96 -17.28 -11.14 8.48
CA LYS A 96 -16.56 -12.12 7.66
C LYS A 96 -17.63 -12.91 6.91
N LYS A 97 -17.69 -12.77 5.58
CA LYS A 97 -18.39 -13.75 4.76
C LYS A 97 -17.57 -15.03 4.84
N ILE A 98 -17.98 -15.92 5.74
CA ILE A 98 -17.54 -17.30 5.76
C ILE A 98 -18.09 -17.88 4.47
N SER A 99 -17.22 -18.03 3.46
CA SER A 99 -17.53 -18.90 2.33
C SER A 99 -17.44 -20.32 2.85
N THR A 100 -18.53 -20.80 3.43
CA THR A 100 -18.79 -22.23 3.55
C THR A 100 -18.89 -22.74 2.11
N VAL A 101 -17.82 -23.35 1.61
CA VAL A 101 -17.94 -24.34 0.55
C VAL A 101 -18.41 -25.61 1.24
N GLU A 102 -19.73 -25.77 1.32
CA GLU A 102 -20.36 -27.06 1.60
C GLU A 102 -20.51 -27.80 0.27
N GLN A 103 -20.01 -29.04 0.29
CA GLN A 103 -20.27 -30.19 -0.59
C GLN A 103 -19.61 -30.23 -1.98
#